data_AF-A0A1X1FIA3-F1
#
_entry.id   AF-A0A1X1FIA3-F1
#
_cell.length_a   1.000
_cell.length_b   1.000
_cell.length_c   1.000
_cell.angle_alpha   90.00
_cell.angle_beta   90.00
_cell.angle_gamma   90.00
#
_symmetry.space_group_name_H-M   'P 1'
#
loop_
_entity.id
_entity.type
_entity.pdbx_description
1 polymer ?
#
loop_
_entity_poly.entity_id
_entity_poly.type
_entity_poly.pdbx_seq_one_letter_code
_entity_poly.pdbx_strand_id
1 'polypeptide(L)'
;MNFDEYQKAANRTLMGNEQVLTNCALGLTGESGEVADLIRKYTFQSQKLDHDQLVKEMGDVLWYLSQISEWADIPFDEVATKNIARLEKRYPSQSGGVNQVNL
;
A
#
# COMPACT_ATOMS: atom_id res chain seq x y z
N MET A 1 9.25 12.11 -5.90
CA MET A 1 8.57 11.11 -6.74
C MET A 1 7.11 11.15 -6.38
N ASN A 2 6.21 11.40 -7.34
CA ASN A 2 4.77 11.23 -7.17
C ASN A 2 4.35 9.77 -7.49
N PHE A 3 3.08 9.41 -7.31
CA PHE A 3 2.62 8.02 -7.51
C PHE A 3 2.71 7.56 -8.97
N ASP A 4 2.51 8.44 -9.93
CA ASP A 4 2.65 8.10 -11.36
C ASP A 4 4.13 7.89 -11.76
N GLU A 5 5.04 8.70 -11.23
CA GLU A 5 6.50 8.54 -11.39
C GLU A 5 6.97 7.24 -10.73
N TYR A 6 6.41 6.90 -9.58
CA TYR A 6 6.63 5.61 -8.90
C TYR A 6 6.13 4.44 -9.75
N GLN A 7 4.87 4.48 -10.21
CA GLN A 7 4.25 3.45 -11.04
C GLN A 7 5.12 3.20 -12.30
N LYS A 8 5.53 4.26 -13.01
CA LYS A 8 6.44 4.15 -14.17
C LYS A 8 7.79 3.53 -13.82
N ALA A 9 8.35 3.84 -12.65
CA ALA A 9 9.61 3.24 -12.20
C ALA A 9 9.45 1.75 -11.83
N ALA A 10 8.31 1.38 -11.24
CA ALA A 10 7.95 0.03 -10.82
C ALA A 10 7.61 -0.90 -12.00
N ASN A 11 7.03 -0.36 -13.09
CA ASN A 11 6.54 -1.09 -14.26
C ASN A 11 7.62 -1.67 -15.20
N ARG A 12 8.89 -1.75 -14.79
CA ARG A 12 9.95 -2.30 -15.64
C ARG A 12 9.83 -3.79 -15.93
N THR A 13 8.93 -4.50 -15.24
CA THR A 13 8.91 -5.97 -15.18
C THR A 13 7.57 -6.65 -15.49
N LEU A 14 6.49 -5.90 -15.76
CA LEU A 14 5.19 -6.52 -16.02
C LEU A 14 4.84 -6.56 -17.52
N MET A 15 4.92 -7.74 -18.12
CA MET A 15 4.30 -8.08 -19.40
C MET A 15 3.49 -9.37 -19.23
N GLY A 16 2.18 -9.37 -19.51
CA GLY A 16 1.40 -10.62 -19.59
C GLY A 16 -0.13 -10.47 -19.53
N ASN A 17 -0.82 -11.60 -19.37
CA ASN A 17 -2.27 -11.79 -19.51
C ASN A 17 -3.03 -11.69 -18.15
N GLU A 18 -4.30 -12.09 -18.08
CA GLU A 18 -5.10 -12.15 -16.83
C GLU A 18 -4.46 -12.98 -15.70
N GLN A 19 -3.55 -13.92 -16.01
CA GLN A 19 -2.79 -14.66 -14.99
C GLN A 19 -1.81 -13.74 -14.25
N VAL A 20 -1.29 -12.70 -14.91
CA VAL A 20 -0.46 -11.67 -14.26
C VAL A 20 -1.28 -10.86 -13.26
N LEU A 21 -2.51 -10.49 -13.60
CA LEU A 21 -3.40 -9.81 -12.66
C LEU A 21 -3.74 -10.71 -11.46
N THR A 22 -4.01 -11.98 -11.71
CA THR A 22 -4.25 -12.97 -10.64
C THR A 22 -3.05 -13.10 -9.72
N ASN A 23 -1.84 -13.20 -10.27
CA ASN A 23 -0.61 -13.23 -9.49
C ASN A 23 -0.40 -11.93 -8.69
N CYS A 24 -0.76 -10.78 -9.24
CA CYS A 24 -0.69 -9.50 -8.51
C CYS A 24 -1.67 -9.46 -7.34
N ALA A 25 -2.90 -9.95 -7.51
CA ALA A 25 -3.88 -10.00 -6.43
C ALA A 25 -3.48 -10.98 -5.31
N LEU A 26 -2.93 -12.14 -5.67
CA LEU A 26 -2.41 -13.12 -4.71
C LEU A 26 -1.20 -12.54 -3.94
N GLY A 27 -0.27 -11.92 -4.66
CA GLY A 27 0.88 -11.24 -4.06
C GLY A 27 0.47 -10.13 -3.10
N LEU A 28 -0.42 -9.22 -3.52
CA LEU A 28 -0.99 -8.19 -2.65
C LEU A 28 -1.51 -8.75 -1.33
N THR A 29 -2.23 -9.88 -1.41
CA THR A 29 -2.80 -10.54 -0.22
C THR A 29 -1.70 -11.12 0.67
N GLY A 30 -0.68 -11.74 0.08
CA GLY A 30 0.49 -12.27 0.79
C GLY A 30 1.22 -11.19 1.58
N GLU A 31 1.67 -10.14 0.90
CA GLU A 31 2.45 -9.05 1.52
C GLU A 31 1.62 -8.29 2.56
N SER A 32 0.31 -8.10 2.32
CA SER A 32 -0.59 -7.53 3.33
C SER A 32 -0.67 -8.40 4.59
N GLY A 33 -0.59 -9.72 4.42
CA GLY A 33 -0.50 -10.69 5.52
C GLY A 33 0.80 -10.58 6.30
N GLU A 34 1.93 -10.30 5.63
CA GLU A 34 3.22 -10.07 6.28
C GLU A 34 3.22 -8.79 7.11
N VAL A 35 2.68 -7.69 6.57
CA VAL A 35 2.43 -6.45 7.35
C VAL A 35 1.61 -6.75 8.60
N ALA A 36 0.51 -7.50 8.46
CA ALA A 36 -0.36 -7.85 9.57
C ALA A 36 0.36 -8.73 10.62
N ASP A 37 1.23 -9.65 10.18
CA ASP A 37 1.99 -10.52 11.07
C ASP A 37 3.02 -9.75 11.90
N LEU A 38 3.72 -8.77 11.30
CA LEU A 38 4.64 -7.88 12.02
C LEU A 38 3.92 -7.10 13.12
N ILE A 39 2.75 -6.53 12.79
CA ILE A 39 1.91 -5.81 13.77
C ILE A 39 1.43 -6.78 14.87
N ARG A 40 0.97 -7.97 14.50
CA ARG A 40 0.52 -9.00 15.46
C ARG A 40 1.64 -9.39 16.42
N LYS A 41 2.86 -9.62 15.93
CA LYS A 41 4.04 -9.95 16.75
C LYS A 41 4.39 -8.82 17.71
N TYR A 42 4.38 -7.57 17.22
CA TYR A 42 4.59 -6.39 18.07
C TYR A 42 3.53 -6.29 19.17
N THR A 43 2.25 -6.40 18.83
CA THR A 43 1.14 -6.20 19.78
C THR A 43 0.98 -7.34 20.78
N PHE A 44 1.12 -8.60 20.36
CA PHE A 44 0.71 -9.76 21.17
C PHE A 44 1.87 -10.65 21.65
N GLN A 45 3.09 -10.42 21.16
CA GLN A 45 4.25 -11.27 21.51
C GLN A 45 5.40 -10.47 22.14
N SER A 46 5.16 -9.20 22.51
CA SER A 46 6.16 -8.30 23.11
C SER A 46 7.45 -8.19 22.29
N GLN A 47 7.37 -8.45 20.98
CA GLN A 47 8.48 -8.26 20.06
C GLN A 47 8.64 -6.76 19.75
N LYS A 48 9.87 -6.32 19.48
CA LYS A 48 10.07 -4.97 18.94
C LYS A 48 9.54 -4.91 17.51
N LEU A 49 8.94 -3.78 17.15
CA LEU A 49 8.54 -3.55 15.77
C LEU A 49 9.80 -3.30 14.93
N ASP A 50 10.07 -4.21 14.00
CA ASP A 50 11.14 -4.04 13.03
C ASP A 50 10.67 -3.06 11.94
N HIS A 51 11.19 -1.84 12.00
CA HIS A 51 10.82 -0.78 11.07
C HIS A 51 11.31 -1.05 9.65
N ASP A 52 12.48 -1.65 9.48
CA ASP A 52 13.04 -1.90 8.16
C ASP A 52 12.23 -2.99 7.46
N GLN A 53 11.88 -4.06 8.18
CA GLN A 53 10.99 -5.09 7.66
C GLN A 53 9.61 -4.52 7.35
N LEU A 54 9.03 -3.71 8.24
CA LEU A 54 7.71 -3.12 8.02
C LEU A 54 7.69 -2.21 6.77
N VAL A 55 8.74 -1.39 6.57
CA VAL A 55 8.88 -0.55 5.37
C VAL A 55 8.98 -1.39 4.11
N LYS A 56 9.72 -2.51 4.14
CA LYS A 56 9.80 -3.46 3.03
C LYS A 56 8.42 -4.02 2.70
N GLU A 57 7.68 -4.56 3.68
CA GLU A 57 6.39 -5.20 3.43
C GLU A 57 5.33 -4.20 2.95
N MET A 58 5.29 -3.00 3.53
CA MET A 58 4.42 -1.93 3.04
C MET A 58 4.79 -1.49 1.61
N GLY A 59 6.09 -1.51 1.28
CA GLY A 59 6.59 -1.24 -0.06
C GLY A 59 6.15 -2.27 -1.08
N ASP A 60 6.16 -3.56 -0.72
CA ASP A 60 5.70 -4.64 -1.60
C ASP A 60 4.17 -4.59 -1.80
N VAL A 61 3.41 -4.28 -0.76
CA VAL A 61 1.97 -3.97 -0.87
C VAL A 61 1.73 -2.80 -1.83
N LEU A 62 2.50 -1.72 -1.71
CA LEU A 62 2.40 -0.56 -2.58
C LEU A 62 2.71 -0.91 -4.04
N TRP A 63 3.72 -1.76 -4.26
CA TRP A 63 4.11 -2.23 -5.58
C TRP A 63 2.98 -3.03 -6.24
N TYR A 64 2.38 -3.99 -5.53
CA TYR A 64 1.26 -4.75 -6.10
C TYR A 64 0.05 -3.85 -6.44
N LEU A 65 -0.25 -2.84 -5.62
CA LEU A 65 -1.29 -1.86 -5.93
C LEU A 65 -0.97 -1.03 -7.18
N SER A 66 0.30 -0.63 -7.40
CA SER A 66 0.69 0.09 -8.61
C SER A 66 0.58 -0.79 -9.85
N GLN A 67 0.94 -2.08 -9.74
CA GLN A 67 0.84 -3.03 -10.85
C GLN A 67 -0.62 -3.31 -11.25
N ILE A 68 -1.52 -3.44 -10.28
CA ILE A 68 -2.95 -3.60 -10.55
C ILE A 68 -3.51 -2.34 -11.22
N SER A 69 -3.08 -1.17 -10.76
CA SER A 69 -3.51 0.13 -11.32
C SER A 69 -3.01 0.28 -12.77
N GLU A 70 -1.76 -0.10 -13.05
CA GLU A 70 -1.21 -0.10 -14.42
C GLU A 70 -2.01 -1.04 -15.33
N TRP A 71 -2.23 -2.28 -14.89
CA TRP A 71 -2.97 -3.27 -15.69
C TRP A 71 -4.39 -2.79 -16.03
N ALA A 72 -5.01 -2.02 -15.14
CA ALA A 72 -6.35 -1.48 -15.31
C ALA A 72 -6.41 -0.13 -16.05
N ASP A 73 -5.29 0.38 -16.59
CA ASP A 73 -5.17 1.72 -17.17
C ASP A 73 -5.63 2.85 -16.21
N ILE A 74 -5.33 2.69 -14.91
CA ILE A 74 -5.64 3.66 -13.87
C ILE A 74 -4.34 4.38 -13.45
N PRO A 75 -4.26 5.72 -13.61
CA PRO A 75 -3.16 6.49 -13.05
C PRO A 75 -3.08 6.29 -11.53
N PHE A 76 -1.92 5.90 -11.01
CA PHE A 76 -1.83 5.54 -9.59
C PHE A 76 -2.05 6.75 -8.67
N ASP A 77 -1.70 7.96 -9.13
CA ASP A 77 -2.01 9.22 -8.42
C ASP A 77 -3.53 9.46 -8.30
N GLU A 78 -4.33 8.99 -9.25
CA GLU A 78 -5.80 9.04 -9.17
C GLU A 78 -6.32 8.23 -7.99
N VAL A 79 -5.76 7.03 -7.75
CA VAL A 79 -6.13 6.15 -6.63
C VAL A 79 -5.89 6.86 -5.30
N ALA A 80 -4.70 7.46 -5.13
CA ALA A 80 -4.34 8.20 -3.92
C ALA A 80 -5.23 9.43 -3.72
N THR A 81 -5.37 10.27 -4.75
CA THR A 81 -6.15 11.52 -4.67
C THR A 81 -7.63 11.26 -4.35
N LYS A 82 -8.24 10.26 -5.02
CA LYS A 82 -9.63 9.86 -4.72
C LYS A 82 -9.78 9.22 -3.35
N ASN A 83 -8.74 8.56 -2.82
CA ASN A 83 -8.76 8.05 -1.44
C ASN A 83 -8.80 9.19 -0.43
N ILE A 84 -7.92 10.20 -0.57
CA ILE A 84 -7.88 11.38 0.31
C ILE A 84 -9.21 12.12 0.31
N ALA A 85 -9.77 12.42 -0.87
CA ALA A 85 -11.07 13.11 -0.96
C ALA A 85 -12.21 12.34 -0.27
N ARG A 86 -12.19 10.99 -0.31
CA ARG A 86 -13.15 10.15 0.44
C ARG A 86 -12.93 10.21 1.94
N LEU A 87 -11.66 10.22 2.39
CA LEU A 87 -11.32 10.32 3.81
C LEU A 87 -11.71 11.67 4.40
N GLU A 88 -11.44 12.77 3.69
CA GLU A 88 -11.83 14.13 4.09
C GLU A 88 -13.36 14.25 4.23
N LYS A 89 -14.12 13.67 3.29
CA LYS A 89 -15.58 13.62 3.39
C LYS A 89 -16.06 12.77 4.57
N ARG A 90 -15.34 11.70 4.93
CA ARG A 90 -15.69 10.80 6.03
C ARG A 90 -15.33 11.39 7.40
N TYR A 91 -14.26 12.18 7.48
CA TYR A 91 -13.72 12.76 8.71
C TYR A 91 -13.45 14.27 8.58
N PRO A 92 -14.48 15.10 8.34
CA PRO A 92 -14.32 16.53 8.01
C PRO A 92 -13.72 17.37 9.15
N SER A 93 -13.73 16.88 10.39
CA SER A 93 -13.19 17.56 11.57
C SER A 93 -11.76 17.15 11.95
N GLN A 94 -11.16 16.18 11.25
CA GLN A 94 -9.76 15.74 11.48
C GLN A 94 -8.78 16.30 10.45
N SER A 95 -9.25 17.18 9.55
CA SER A 95 -8.45 17.93 8.58
C SER A 95 -7.59 19.00 9.29
N GLY A 96 -6.63 18.57 10.11
CA GLY A 96 -5.79 19.47 10.89
C GLY A 96 -5.13 18.76 12.07
N GLY A 97 -3.99 18.11 11.81
CA GLY A 97 -3.09 17.59 12.84
C GLY A 97 -3.46 16.20 13.32
N VAL A 98 -2.56 15.24 13.07
CA VAL A 98 -2.50 14.02 13.85
C VAL A 98 -2.17 14.43 15.29
N ASN A 99 -3.21 14.63 16.10
CA ASN A 99 -3.06 14.57 17.55
C ASN A 99 -2.62 13.14 17.87
N GLN A 100 -1.42 13.08 18.44
CA GLN A 100 -0.76 11.96 19.09
C GLN A 100 -1.67 10.74 19.31
N VAL A 101 -1.43 9.69 18.53
CA VAL A 101 -1.69 8.35 19.04
C VAL A 101 -0.69 8.17 20.18
N ASN A 102 -1.17 8.37 21.42
CA ASN A 102 -0.40 8.00 22.60
C ASN A 102 -0.15 6.50 22.54
N LEU A 103 1.10 6.14 22.18
CA LEU A 103 1.73 4.87 22.55
C LEU A 103 2.67 5.15 23.72
#